data_AF-A0A929CPT4-F1
#
_entry.id   AF-A0A929CPT4-F1
#
_cell.length_a   1.000
_cell.length_b   1.000
_cell.length_c   1.000
_cell.angle_alpha   90.00
_cell.angle_beta   90.00
_cell.angle_gamma   90.00
#
_symmetry.space_group_name_H-M   'P 1'
#
loop_
_entity.id
_entity.type
_entity.pdbx_description
1 polymer ?
#
loop_
_entity_poly.entity_id
_entity_poly.type
_entity_poly.pdbx_seq_one_letter_code
_entity_poly.pdbx_strand_id
1 'polypeptide(L)'
;MENLSFLGGAEQVKLAPVYDPAPMRAWSRHNTRFAIPLVFDDEVGGLRENVIKLGAAYQYTKKQAETLIDEVAEKTQNYIQRVEELKGVPEQNKQLLIEIVKKERNILKGGGGTR
;
A
#
# COMPACT_ATOMS: atom_id res chain seq x y z
N MET A 1 15.04 3.88 9.55
CA MET A 1 14.08 2.76 9.36
C MET A 1 13.79 2.18 10.74
N GLU A 2 12.90 2.83 11.49
CA GLU A 2 12.61 2.46 12.89
C GLU A 2 11.31 1.67 13.03
N ASN A 3 10.57 1.48 11.92
CA ASN A 3 9.24 0.83 11.89
C ASN A 3 9.28 -0.64 11.43
N LEU A 4 10.48 -1.23 11.40
CA LEU A 4 10.71 -2.64 11.16
C LEU A 4 11.66 -3.17 12.23
N SER A 5 11.29 -4.29 12.84
CA SER A 5 12.10 -4.93 13.87
C SER A 5 12.19 -6.43 13.64
N PHE A 6 13.28 -7.00 14.12
CA PHE A 6 13.44 -8.44 14.24
C PHE A 6 13.24 -8.87 15.69
N LEU A 7 12.60 -10.01 15.88
CA LEU A 7 12.43 -10.68 17.16
C LEU A 7 13.34 -11.91 17.22
N GLY A 8 13.73 -12.27 18.44
CA GLY A 8 14.53 -13.47 18.72
C GLY A 8 16.03 -13.20 18.81
N GLY A 9 16.81 -14.28 18.84
CA GLY A 9 18.28 -14.25 18.93
C GLY A 9 18.95 -14.66 17.62
N ALA A 10 20.28 -14.74 17.62
CA ALA A 10 21.10 -15.03 16.44
C ALA A 10 20.67 -16.29 15.65
N GLU A 11 20.11 -17.29 16.34
CA GLU A 11 19.70 -18.56 15.73
C GLU A 11 18.21 -18.62 15.34
N GLN A 12 17.41 -17.64 15.75
CA GLN A 12 15.96 -17.63 15.50
C GLN A 12 15.46 -16.21 15.25
N VAL A 13 15.79 -15.68 14.07
CA VAL A 13 15.34 -14.36 13.63
C VAL A 13 13.94 -14.46 13.03
N LYS A 14 13.00 -13.67 13.56
CA LYS A 14 11.64 -13.52 13.00
C LYS A 14 11.32 -12.05 12.77
N LEU A 15 10.53 -11.74 11.76
CA LEU A 15 10.01 -10.38 11.59
C LEU A 15 9.00 -10.08 12.71
N ALA A 16 9.13 -8.92 13.36
CA ALA A 16 8.12 -8.44 14.29
C ALA A 16 6.81 -8.15 13.54
N PRO A 17 5.63 -8.25 14.21
CA PRO A 17 4.40 -7.70 13.66
C PRO A 17 4.58 -6.23 13.26
N VAL A 18 3.83 -5.77 12.26
CA VAL A 18 3.83 -4.36 11.86
C VAL A 18 3.38 -3.49 13.04
N TYR A 19 4.14 -2.44 13.34
CA TYR A 19 3.84 -1.45 14.37
C TYR A 19 3.96 -0.03 13.82
N ASP A 20 3.38 0.93 14.55
CA ASP A 20 3.29 2.34 14.15
C ASP A 20 2.68 2.61 12.75
N PRO A 21 1.54 2.00 12.37
CA PRO A 21 0.88 2.33 11.11
C PRO A 21 0.11 3.66 11.24
N ALA A 22 0.59 4.71 10.57
CA ALA A 22 -0.12 5.98 10.46
C ALA A 22 -0.50 6.29 8.98
N PRO A 23 -1.78 6.56 8.67
CA PRO A 23 -2.21 6.91 7.31
C PRO A 23 -1.85 8.38 7.02
N MET A 24 -0.56 8.72 6.99
CA MET A 24 -0.03 10.09 6.92
C MET A 24 -0.56 10.91 5.74
N ARG A 25 -1.00 10.24 4.67
CA ARG A 25 -1.63 10.87 3.50
C ARG A 25 -3.00 11.48 3.78
N ALA A 26 -3.61 11.20 4.93
CA ALA A 26 -4.79 11.92 5.42
C ALA A 26 -4.49 13.38 5.82
N TRP A 27 -3.20 13.77 5.87
CA TRP A 27 -2.77 15.14 6.09
C TRP A 27 -2.07 15.67 4.83
N SER A 28 -2.58 16.77 4.27
CA SER A 28 -2.11 17.32 2.99
C SER A 28 -0.60 17.63 2.96
N ARG A 29 -0.04 18.06 4.10
CA ARG A 29 1.41 18.34 4.25
C ARG A 29 2.28 17.08 4.19
N HIS A 30 1.71 15.89 4.36
CA HIS A 30 2.42 14.62 4.43
C HIS A 30 1.92 13.61 3.37
N ASN A 31 1.49 14.11 2.20
CA ASN A 31 1.00 13.27 1.10
C ASN A 31 2.12 12.56 0.32
N THR A 32 2.97 11.82 1.04
CA THR A 32 4.01 10.96 0.47
C THR A 32 3.48 9.52 0.37
N ARG A 33 3.69 8.87 -0.78
CA ARG A 33 3.19 7.50 -1.01
C ARG A 33 4.01 6.43 -0.30
N PHE A 34 5.34 6.57 -0.25
CA PHE A 34 6.24 5.61 0.38
C PHE A 34 7.28 6.33 1.25
N ALA A 35 7.53 5.81 2.45
CA ALA A 35 8.61 6.32 3.32
C ALA A 35 10.00 5.90 2.82
N ILE A 36 10.09 4.78 2.11
CA ILE A 36 11.29 4.30 1.43
C ILE A 36 11.09 4.56 -0.07
N PRO A 37 12.02 5.25 -0.76
CA PRO A 37 11.88 5.50 -2.18
C PRO A 37 11.86 4.18 -2.95
N LEU A 38 10.84 4.00 -3.79
CA LEU A 38 10.77 2.93 -4.77
C LEU A 38 11.00 3.56 -6.15
N VAL A 39 11.99 3.05 -6.87
CA VAL A 39 12.22 3.46 -8.26
C VAL A 39 11.32 2.60 -9.12
N PHE A 40 10.33 3.24 -9.73
CA PHE A 40 9.49 2.61 -10.75
C PHE A 40 10.09 2.86 -12.13
N ASP A 41 10.06 1.81 -12.92
CA ASP A 41 10.53 1.79 -14.29
C ASP A 41 9.35 2.12 -15.20
N ASP A 42 9.39 3.29 -15.84
CA ASP A 42 8.32 3.76 -16.71
C ASP A 42 8.15 2.85 -17.95
N GLU A 43 9.18 2.09 -18.33
CA GLU A 43 9.08 1.11 -19.43
C GLU A 43 8.25 -0.11 -19.02
N VAL A 44 8.15 -0.40 -17.72
CA VAL A 44 7.33 -1.49 -17.17
C VAL A 44 5.86 -1.08 -17.09
N GLY A 45 5.59 0.22 -16.98
CA GLY A 45 4.25 0.77 -16.89
C GLY A 45 3.99 1.45 -15.55
N GLY A 46 2.74 1.37 -15.08
CA GLY A 46 2.30 2.06 -13.87
C GLY A 46 2.73 1.36 -12.58
N LEU A 47 2.16 1.82 -11.47
CA LEU A 47 2.40 1.25 -10.14
C LEU A 47 2.08 -0.24 -10.08
N ARG A 48 0.97 -0.69 -10.70
CA ARG A 48 0.55 -2.09 -10.68
C ARG A 48 1.59 -2.98 -11.35
N GLU A 49 2.01 -2.61 -12.56
CA GLU A 49 2.97 -3.38 -13.35
C GLU A 49 4.33 -3.44 -12.66
N ASN A 50 4.76 -2.33 -12.06
CA ASN A 50 5.99 -2.28 -11.27
C ASN A 50 5.93 -3.15 -10.00
N VAL A 51 4.79 -3.18 -9.28
CA VAL A 51 4.61 -4.06 -8.13
C VAL A 51 4.62 -5.55 -8.55
N ILE A 52 4.08 -5.88 -9.71
CA ILE A 52 4.15 -7.24 -10.28
C ILE A 52 5.59 -7.62 -10.62
N LYS A 53 6.35 -6.70 -11.25
CA LYS A 53 7.78 -6.91 -11.53
C LYS A 53 8.59 -7.08 -10.24
N LEU A 54 8.25 -6.33 -9.20
CA LEU A 54 8.84 -6.49 -7.87
C LEU A 54 8.57 -7.89 -7.30
N GLY A 55 7.36 -8.41 -7.46
CA GLY A 55 7.04 -9.80 -7.08
C GLY A 55 8.00 -10.82 -7.71
N ALA A 56 8.34 -10.65 -8.99
CA ALA A 56 9.31 -11.52 -9.66
C ALA A 56 10.71 -11.47 -9.05
N ALA A 57 11.16 -10.29 -8.58
CA ALA A 57 12.43 -10.15 -7.85
C ALA A 57 12.42 -10.90 -6.50
N TYR A 58 11.24 -11.12 -5.91
CA TYR A 58 11.02 -11.93 -4.72
C TYR A 58 10.57 -13.37 -5.04
N GLN A 59 10.87 -13.88 -6.23
CA GLN A 59 10.59 -15.26 -6.67
C GLN A 59 9.10 -15.63 -6.81
N TYR A 60 8.21 -14.63 -6.90
CA TYR A 60 6.82 -14.87 -7.29
C TYR A 60 6.69 -14.94 -8.82
N THR A 61 5.85 -15.86 -9.31
CA THR A 61 5.37 -15.77 -10.70
C THR A 61 4.46 -14.56 -10.89
N LYS A 62 4.31 -14.08 -12.12
CA LYS A 62 3.37 -12.99 -12.46
C LYS A 62 1.98 -13.27 -11.90
N LYS A 63 1.46 -14.48 -12.11
CA LYS A 63 0.14 -14.89 -11.64
C LYS A 63 0.02 -14.80 -10.12
N GLN A 64 1.03 -15.27 -9.38
CA GLN A 64 1.01 -15.18 -7.91
C GLN A 64 1.06 -13.73 -7.42
N ALA A 65 1.84 -12.87 -8.05
CA ALA A 65 1.89 -11.45 -7.70
C ALA A 65 0.53 -10.77 -7.97
N GLU A 66 -0.11 -11.07 -9.11
CA GLU A 66 -1.45 -10.56 -9.44
C GLU A 66 -2.49 -11.06 -8.43
N THR A 67 -2.49 -12.36 -8.11
CA THR A 67 -3.38 -12.93 -7.09
C THR A 67 -3.17 -12.28 -5.73
N LEU A 68 -1.94 -12.01 -5.32
CA LEU A 68 -1.65 -11.35 -4.03
C LEU A 68 -2.21 -9.92 -3.98
N ILE A 69 -2.10 -9.16 -5.08
CA ILE A 69 -2.68 -7.81 -5.20
C ILE A 69 -4.20 -7.89 -5.04
N ASP A 70 -4.85 -8.82 -5.73
CA ASP A 70 -6.31 -9.00 -5.68
C ASP A 70 -6.78 -9.45 -4.29
N GLU A 71 -6.06 -10.38 -3.64
CA GLU A 71 -6.35 -10.82 -2.27
C GLU A 71 -6.26 -9.67 -1.25
N VAL A 72 -5.25 -8.80 -1.38
CA VAL A 72 -5.10 -7.62 -0.50
C VAL A 72 -6.20 -6.59 -0.77
N ALA A 73 -6.55 -6.38 -2.04
CA ALA A 73 -7.65 -5.49 -2.41
C ALA A 73 -8.99 -5.97 -1.82
N GLU A 74 -9.25 -7.26 -1.87
CA GLU A 74 -10.45 -7.90 -1.30
C GLU A 74 -10.47 -7.80 0.23
N LYS A 75 -9.37 -8.16 0.90
CA LYS A 75 -9.25 -8.08 2.37
C LYS A 75 -9.40 -6.67 2.91
N THR A 76 -9.09 -5.67 2.09
CA THR A 76 -9.20 -4.26 2.46
C THR A 76 -10.47 -3.59 1.95
N GLN A 77 -11.38 -4.28 1.27
CA GLN A 77 -12.50 -3.68 0.53
C GLN A 77 -13.32 -2.67 1.36
N ASN A 78 -13.56 -2.96 2.64
CA ASN A 78 -14.32 -2.14 3.59
C ASN A 78 -13.53 -0.96 4.21
N TYR A 79 -12.29 -0.72 3.79
CA TYR A 79 -11.44 0.31 4.40
C TYR A 79 -12.07 1.72 4.35
N ILE A 80 -12.75 2.08 3.26
CA ILE A 80 -13.43 3.38 3.14
C ILE A 80 -14.52 3.52 4.21
N GLN A 81 -15.40 2.52 4.33
CA GLN A 81 -16.45 2.50 5.35
C GLN A 81 -15.84 2.61 6.76
N ARG A 82 -14.75 1.88 7.03
CA ARG A 82 -14.05 1.94 8.32
C ARG A 82 -13.49 3.33 8.62
N VAL A 83 -13.02 4.07 7.61
CA VAL A 83 -12.55 5.46 7.77
C VAL A 83 -13.71 6.41 8.07
N GLU A 84 -14.85 6.24 7.38
CA GLU A 84 -16.07 7.03 7.61
C GLU A 84 -16.56 6.89 9.06
N GLU A 85 -16.56 5.66 9.58
CA GLU A 85 -17.00 5.31 10.94
C GLU A 85 -16.07 5.78 12.07
N LEU A 86 -14.87 6.32 11.77
CA LEU A 86 -13.93 6.80 12.79
C LEU A 86 -14.52 7.96 13.60
N LYS A 87 -14.49 7.83 14.93
CA LYS A 87 -14.87 8.90 15.85
C LYS A 87 -13.63 9.70 16.25
N GLY A 88 -13.78 11.02 16.41
CA GLY A 88 -12.68 11.89 16.86
C GLY A 88 -11.62 12.25 15.80
N VAL A 89 -11.85 11.90 14.53
CA VAL A 89 -11.02 12.32 13.39
C VAL A 89 -11.69 13.48 12.66
N PRO A 90 -10.98 14.59 12.34
CA PRO A 90 -11.55 15.68 11.55
C PRO A 90 -12.11 15.19 10.21
N GLU A 91 -13.32 15.62 9.87
CA GLU A 91 -14.04 15.15 8.68
C GLU A 91 -13.24 15.40 7.39
N GLN A 92 -12.57 16.55 7.29
CA GLN A 92 -11.70 16.87 6.17
C GLN A 92 -10.59 15.82 5.94
N ASN A 93 -10.00 15.30 7.01
CA ASN A 93 -8.93 14.29 6.92
C ASN A 93 -9.48 12.94 6.46
N LYS A 94 -10.70 12.58 6.91
CA LYS A 94 -11.38 11.37 6.43
C LYS A 94 -11.63 11.46 4.93
N GLN A 95 -12.23 12.55 4.48
CA GLN A 95 -12.55 12.75 3.06
C GLN A 95 -11.28 12.72 2.20
N LEU A 96 -10.21 13.40 2.64
CA LEU A 96 -8.93 13.36 1.93
C LEU A 96 -8.39 11.92 1.81
N LEU A 97 -8.40 11.17 2.90
CA LEU A 97 -7.93 9.78 2.90
C LEU A 97 -8.81 8.89 2.01
N ILE A 98 -10.12 9.04 2.05
CA ILE A 98 -11.08 8.29 1.22
C ILE A 98 -10.81 8.52 -0.27
N GLU A 99 -10.65 9.78 -0.68
CA GLU A 99 -10.35 10.12 -2.08
C GLU A 99 -9.00 9.54 -2.54
N ILE A 100 -7.98 9.59 -1.67
CA ILE A 100 -6.70 8.96 -1.93
C ILE A 100 -6.87 7.44 -2.10
N VAL A 101 -7.59 6.76 -1.22
CA VAL A 101 -7.83 5.31 -1.31
C VAL A 101 -8.56 4.95 -2.59
N LYS A 102 -9.59 5.71 -3.00
CA LYS A 102 -10.30 5.49 -4.27
C LYS A 102 -9.33 5.58 -5.46
N LYS A 103 -8.49 6.62 -5.49
CA LYS A 103 -7.49 6.81 -6.54
C LYS A 103 -6.49 5.65 -6.61
N GLU A 104 -5.92 5.25 -5.47
CA GLU A 104 -4.95 4.14 -5.43
C GLU A 104 -5.58 2.81 -5.85
N ARG A 105 -6.82 2.54 -5.45
CA ARG A 105 -7.55 1.33 -5.89
C ARG A 105 -7.75 1.30 -7.40
N ASN A 106 -8.09 2.43 -8.02
CA ASN A 106 -8.27 2.50 -9.47
C ASN A 106 -6.95 2.23 -10.21
N ILE A 107 -5.83 2.75 -9.70
CA ILE A 107 -4.49 2.46 -10.24
C ILE A 107 -4.19 0.95 -10.15
N LEU A 108 -4.47 0.32 -9.01
CA LEU A 108 -4.17 -1.10 -8.79
C LEU A 108 -5.07 -2.07 -9.57
N LYS A 109 -6.29 -1.66 -9.93
CA LYS A 109 -7.20 -2.46 -10.77
C LYS A 109 -6.77 -2.52 -12.25
N GLY A 110 -5.70 -1.82 -12.64
CA GLY A 110 -5.26 -1.75 -14.03
C GLY A 110 -6.19 -0.90 -14.90
N GLY A 111 -6.93 0.05 -14.29
CA GLY A 111 -7.73 1.02 -15.03
C GLY A 111 -6.83 1.83 -15.95
N GLY A 112 -6.97 1.61 -17.26
CA GLY A 112 -6.23 2.32 -18.30
C GLY A 112 -6.41 3.82 -18.18
N GLY A 113 -5.40 4.48 -17.61
CA GLY A 113 -5.15 5.88 -17.90
C GLY A 113 -4.63 5.94 -19.34
N THR A 114 -5.49 6.32 -20.27
CA THR A 114 -5.06 6.90 -21.54
C THR A 114 -3.98 7.95 -21.26
N ARG A 115 -2.88 7.82 -21.99
CA ARG A 115 -1.85 8.85 -22.12
C ARG A 115 -2.46 10.19 -22.51
#